data_AF-M8BVY7-F1
#
_entry.id   AF-M8BVY7-F1
#
_cell.length_a   1.000
_cell.length_b   1.000
_cell.length_c   1.000
_cell.angle_alpha   90.00
_cell.angle_beta   90.00
_cell.angle_gamma   90.00
#
_symmetry.space_group_name_H-M   'P 1'
#
loop_
_entity.id
_entity.type
_entity.pdbx_description
1 polymer ?
#
loop_
_entity_poly.entity_id
_entity_poly.type
_entity_poly.pdbx_seq_one_letter_code
_entity_poly.pdbx_strand_id
1 'polypeptide(L)'
;MDPGPSSASADPSPPEEEEEEEEEEERDSSTGSTWVVVPGSEARKAVLQQSTSKYVDGQARKAVLQQDNELAEMRQRLQSHADFMGELRMQTKEVSANVDDWREQLCVKIRTLTVADKTVGAAQSKLQEPCKLLSGEHGHGRLKGLERMLRMRQQYMIGQVAQIYPVRPLNEQSPIVKPGLNSSITRTGVSEAVSPNGSQNGQAPLAILGLQLSKLSIKKTSYFSDKTEIQKSATLLGYVAHAVSLIASYLDVPLRYPLRLGGSHSYIVDHAPSVDPSIAPGDVEQLLNHIGAESLGPRHVLANLKQLTTIVQSQQYISD
;
A
#
# COMPACT_ATOMS: atom_id res chain seq x y z
N MET A 1 -13.74 14.98 11.31
CA MET A 1 -15.04 15.62 11.03
C MET A 1 -15.44 16.34 12.31
N ASP A 2 -14.91 17.54 12.49
CA ASP A 2 -15.62 18.61 13.21
C ASP A 2 -16.55 19.25 12.16
N PRO A 3 -17.75 19.74 12.54
CA PRO A 3 -17.79 20.99 13.30
C PRO A 3 -18.90 21.07 14.37
N GLY A 4 -18.66 21.90 15.39
CA GLY A 4 -19.74 22.53 16.15
C GLY A 4 -20.62 23.43 15.27
N PRO A 5 -21.77 23.87 15.77
CA PRO A 5 -21.79 25.30 16.15
C PRO A 5 -22.65 25.62 17.38
N SER A 6 -22.16 26.63 18.11
CA SER A 6 -22.87 27.86 18.46
C SER A 6 -24.28 27.78 19.09
N SER A 7 -24.35 28.13 20.38
CA SER A 7 -25.40 28.96 20.96
C SER A 7 -24.85 29.55 22.26
N ALA A 8 -24.37 30.78 22.25
CA ALA A 8 -25.16 32.01 22.43
C ALA A 8 -25.68 32.15 23.87
N SER A 9 -25.00 33.07 24.55
CA SER A 9 -25.38 33.77 25.78
C SER A 9 -26.88 33.99 25.95
N ALA A 10 -27.38 33.68 27.14
CA ALA A 10 -28.57 34.28 27.70
C ALA A 10 -28.30 34.61 29.18
N ASP A 11 -28.17 35.90 29.46
CA ASP A 11 -28.25 36.46 30.81
C ASP A 11 -29.59 36.05 31.44
N PRO A 12 -29.62 35.61 32.71
CA PRO A 12 -30.83 35.72 33.51
C PRO A 12 -30.88 37.14 34.10
N SER A 13 -31.73 37.99 33.49
CA SER A 13 -32.24 39.19 34.14
C SER A 13 -32.95 38.83 35.46
N PRO A 14 -32.91 39.72 36.46
CA PRO A 14 -33.37 39.42 37.82
C PRO A 14 -34.90 39.33 37.88
N PRO A 15 -35.48 38.44 38.70
CA PRO A 15 -36.90 38.52 39.00
C PRO A 15 -37.15 39.74 39.89
N GLU A 16 -37.92 40.63 39.28
CA GLU A 16 -38.73 41.72 39.80
C GLU A 16 -39.08 41.60 41.29
N GLU A 17 -38.80 42.69 42.00
CA GLU A 17 -39.29 42.98 43.35
C GLU A 17 -40.82 43.07 43.28
N GLU A 18 -41.51 42.01 43.72
CA GLU A 18 -42.94 42.13 44.06
C GLU A 18 -43.02 42.85 45.41
N GLU A 19 -43.11 44.18 45.31
CA GLU A 19 -43.64 45.07 46.35
C GLU A 19 -45.10 44.66 46.62
N GLU A 20 -45.33 43.86 47.65
CA GLU A 20 -46.67 43.77 48.24
C GLU A 20 -46.90 45.05 49.07
N GLU A 21 -47.43 46.06 48.35
CA GLU A 21 -48.29 47.10 48.87
C GLU A 21 -49.49 46.45 49.57
N GLU A 22 -49.56 46.52 50.91
CA GLU A 22 -50.82 46.39 51.64
C GLU A 22 -51.08 47.67 52.45
N GLU A 23 -51.75 48.59 51.74
CA GLU A 23 -52.87 49.42 52.20
C GLU A 23 -52.73 50.12 53.57
N GLU A 24 -52.24 51.36 53.51
CA GLU A 24 -52.63 52.40 54.46
C GLU A 24 -54.15 52.64 54.38
N GLU A 25 -54.95 52.04 55.27
CA GLU A 25 -56.34 52.50 55.48
C GLU A 25 -56.35 53.72 56.43
N GLU A 26 -56.23 54.88 55.81
CA GLU A 26 -56.66 56.18 56.32
C GLU A 26 -58.20 56.20 56.44
N ARG A 27 -58.75 56.23 57.67
CA ARG A 27 -60.11 56.72 57.94
C ARG A 27 -60.23 57.49 59.26
N ASP A 28 -60.28 58.79 59.08
CA ASP A 28 -61.30 59.71 59.58
C ASP A 28 -61.78 59.63 61.03
N SER A 29 -61.20 60.54 61.80
CA SER A 29 -61.89 61.56 62.58
C SER A 29 -63.43 61.44 62.71
N SER A 30 -63.89 61.03 63.88
CA SER A 30 -65.20 61.42 64.38
C SER A 30 -65.09 61.84 65.85
N THR A 31 -65.20 63.15 66.02
CA THR A 31 -65.21 63.90 67.26
C THR A 31 -66.40 63.49 68.14
N GLY A 32 -66.17 62.58 69.08
CA GLY A 32 -67.03 62.35 70.23
C GLY A 32 -66.38 62.88 71.50
N SER A 33 -66.62 64.17 71.83
CA SER A 33 -66.28 64.74 73.15
C SER A 33 -66.95 63.93 74.25
N THR A 34 -66.22 62.93 74.76
CA THR A 34 -66.61 62.14 75.92
C THR A 34 -65.87 62.72 77.12
N TRP A 35 -66.64 63.25 78.05
CA TRP A 35 -66.21 63.84 79.31
C TRP A 35 -65.04 63.08 79.94
N VAL A 36 -63.88 63.75 80.07
CA VAL A 36 -62.75 63.23 80.85
C VAL A 36 -63.15 63.26 82.32
N VAL A 37 -63.71 62.15 82.77
CA VAL A 37 -63.81 61.83 84.19
C VAL A 37 -62.38 61.64 84.68
N VAL A 38 -61.88 62.64 85.41
CA VAL A 38 -60.61 62.56 86.12
C VAL A 38 -60.73 61.39 87.11
N PRO A 39 -60.01 60.27 86.92
CA PRO A 39 -60.14 59.14 87.81
C PRO A 39 -59.46 59.47 89.13
N GLY A 40 -60.00 58.95 90.24
CA GLY A 40 -59.28 58.90 91.51
C GLY A 40 -57.87 58.31 91.33
N SER A 41 -56.94 58.67 92.22
CA SER A 41 -55.51 58.32 92.15
C SER A 41 -55.24 56.82 91.94
N GLU A 42 -56.16 55.94 92.30
CA GLU A 42 -56.08 54.48 92.14
C GLU A 42 -56.31 53.99 90.70
N ALA A 43 -57.25 54.59 89.96
CA ALA A 43 -57.52 54.19 88.58
C ALA A 43 -56.41 54.63 87.61
N ARG A 44 -55.72 55.75 87.88
CA ARG A 44 -54.51 56.15 87.13
C ARG A 44 -53.31 55.24 87.42
N LYS A 45 -53.19 54.75 88.66
CA LYS A 45 -52.18 53.73 89.01
C LYS A 45 -52.46 52.42 88.30
N ALA A 46 -53.72 51.98 88.22
CA ALA A 46 -54.11 50.76 87.53
C ALA A 46 -53.86 50.83 86.00
N VAL A 47 -54.19 51.95 85.35
CA VAL A 47 -53.93 52.16 83.92
C VAL A 47 -52.42 52.21 83.63
N LEU A 48 -51.64 52.88 84.48
CA LEU A 48 -50.19 52.93 84.35
C LEU A 48 -49.54 51.57 84.60
N GLN A 49 -50.01 50.81 85.59
CA GLN A 49 -49.56 49.44 85.84
C GLN A 49 -49.89 48.52 84.66
N GLN A 50 -51.08 48.66 84.07
CA GLN A 50 -51.48 47.89 82.90
C GLN A 50 -50.68 48.28 81.65
N SER A 51 -50.35 49.56 81.45
CA SER A 51 -49.51 50.00 80.33
C SER A 51 -48.05 49.55 80.50
N THR A 52 -47.51 49.59 81.72
CA THR A 52 -46.19 49.02 82.02
C THR A 52 -46.17 47.50 81.85
N SER A 53 -47.22 46.79 82.29
CA SER A 53 -47.31 45.34 82.11
C SER A 53 -47.37 44.98 80.62
N LYS A 54 -48.22 45.64 79.83
CA LYS A 54 -48.32 45.39 78.38
C LYS A 54 -47.03 45.71 77.64
N TYR A 55 -46.29 46.74 78.04
CA TYR A 55 -45.00 47.07 77.44
C TYR A 55 -43.93 46.03 77.79
N VAL A 56 -43.87 45.58 79.05
CA VAL A 56 -42.96 44.52 79.51
C VAL A 56 -43.30 43.19 78.82
N ASP A 57 -44.58 42.82 78.75
CA ASP A 57 -45.06 41.64 78.04
C ASP A 57 -44.79 41.73 76.54
N GLY A 58 -44.95 42.92 75.94
CA GLY A 58 -44.64 43.19 74.54
C GLY A 58 -43.14 43.10 74.23
N GLN A 59 -42.28 43.58 75.13
CA GLN A 59 -40.82 43.42 75.02
C GLN A 59 -40.40 41.96 75.15
N ALA A 60 -40.96 41.22 76.12
CA ALA A 60 -40.69 39.80 76.28
C ALA A 60 -41.11 39.00 75.03
N ARG A 61 -42.26 39.32 74.43
CA ARG A 61 -42.73 38.71 73.17
C ARG A 61 -41.80 39.03 72.00
N LYS A 62 -41.32 40.27 71.86
CA LYS A 62 -40.37 40.65 70.80
C LYS A 62 -39.05 39.88 70.91
N ALA A 63 -38.52 39.71 72.12
CA ALA A 63 -37.31 38.94 72.35
C ALA A 63 -37.48 37.45 71.98
N VAL A 64 -38.63 36.85 72.33
CA VAL A 64 -38.95 35.46 71.95
C VAL A 64 -39.09 35.32 70.43
N LEU A 65 -39.80 36.25 69.77
CA LEU A 65 -39.94 36.24 68.31
C LEU A 65 -38.59 36.40 67.60
N GLN A 66 -37.70 37.27 68.10
CA GLN A 66 -36.36 37.43 67.54
C GLN A 66 -35.55 36.14 67.68
N GLN A 67 -35.60 35.49 68.84
CA GLN A 67 -34.92 34.22 69.07
C GLN A 67 -35.47 33.10 68.16
N ASP A 68 -36.79 33.03 67.98
CA ASP A 68 -37.41 32.05 67.09
C ASP A 68 -37.04 32.29 65.62
N ASN A 69 -36.94 33.56 65.19
CA ASN A 69 -36.47 33.92 63.84
C ASN A 69 -35.01 33.50 63.62
N GLU A 70 -34.12 33.75 64.58
CA GLU A 70 -32.71 33.32 64.50
C GLU A 70 -32.59 31.79 64.45
N LEU A 71 -33.38 31.08 65.27
CA LEU A 71 -33.44 29.62 65.23
C LEU A 71 -34.00 29.11 63.90
N ALA A 72 -34.99 29.78 63.32
CA ALA A 72 -35.55 29.43 62.02
C ALA A 72 -34.53 29.62 60.89
N GLU A 73 -33.77 30.72 60.88
CA GLU A 73 -32.68 30.93 59.92
C GLU A 73 -31.59 29.86 60.05
N MET A 74 -31.18 29.53 61.28
CA MET A 74 -30.18 28.48 61.49
C MET A 74 -30.68 27.11 61.01
N ARG A 75 -31.95 26.79 61.24
CA ARG A 75 -32.58 25.56 60.72
C ARG A 75 -32.60 25.57 59.19
N GLN A 76 -32.94 26.68 58.56
CA GLN A 76 -32.93 26.80 57.10
C GLN A 76 -31.52 26.63 56.51
N ARG A 77 -30.49 27.23 57.14
CA ARG A 77 -29.08 27.08 56.72
C ARG A 77 -28.59 25.64 56.90
N LEU A 78 -28.99 24.98 57.98
CA LEU A 78 -28.66 23.56 58.18
C LEU A 78 -29.37 22.68 57.17
N GLN A 79 -30.62 22.99 56.84
CA GLN A 79 -31.37 22.25 55.84
C GLN A 79 -30.76 22.42 54.45
N SER A 80 -30.43 23.64 54.03
CA SER A 80 -29.78 23.89 52.72
C SER A 80 -28.40 23.22 52.63
N HIS A 81 -27.62 23.24 53.71
CA HIS A 81 -26.36 22.52 53.78
C HIS A 81 -26.55 20.99 53.75
N ALA A 82 -27.59 20.47 54.41
CA ALA A 82 -27.93 19.04 54.35
C ALA A 82 -28.36 18.60 52.95
N ASP A 83 -29.16 19.41 52.26
CA ASP A 83 -29.60 19.17 50.88
C ASP A 83 -28.41 19.20 49.92
N PHE A 84 -27.53 20.20 50.04
CA PHE A 84 -26.28 20.29 49.27
C PHE A 84 -25.36 19.09 49.50
N MET A 85 -25.16 18.67 50.76
CA MET A 85 -24.38 17.45 51.05
C MET A 85 -25.06 16.19 50.49
N GLY A 86 -26.39 16.17 50.45
CA GLY A 86 -27.17 15.12 49.80
C GLY A 86 -26.91 15.06 48.30
N GLU A 87 -26.97 16.20 47.63
CA GLU A 87 -26.68 16.33 46.20
C GLU A 87 -25.23 15.92 45.87
N LEU A 88 -24.25 16.44 46.61
CA LEU A 88 -22.83 16.10 46.42
C LEU A 88 -22.59 14.59 46.61
N ARG A 89 -23.26 13.97 47.59
CA ARG A 89 -23.21 12.53 47.80
C ARG A 89 -23.81 11.77 46.62
N MET A 90 -24.91 12.23 46.05
CA MET A 90 -25.53 11.61 44.88
C MET A 90 -24.62 11.73 43.64
N GLN A 91 -24.06 12.92 43.38
CA GLN A 91 -23.10 13.14 42.30
C GLN A 91 -21.87 12.24 42.45
N THR A 92 -21.32 12.11 43.67
CA THR A 92 -20.17 11.24 43.93
C THR A 92 -20.51 9.77 43.66
N LYS A 93 -21.71 9.32 44.05
CA LYS A 93 -22.18 7.95 43.79
C LYS A 93 -22.34 7.70 42.29
N GLU A 94 -22.93 8.62 41.56
CA GLU A 94 -23.11 8.51 40.11
C GLU A 94 -21.75 8.42 39.39
N VAL A 95 -20.79 9.29 39.73
CA VAL A 95 -19.44 9.22 39.17
C VAL A 95 -18.77 7.89 39.51
N SER A 96 -18.91 7.40 40.74
CA SER A 96 -18.34 6.09 41.12
C SER A 96 -18.98 4.93 40.36
N ALA A 97 -20.30 4.94 40.17
CA ALA A 97 -21.01 3.91 39.41
C ALA A 97 -20.59 3.91 37.94
N ASN A 98 -20.44 5.09 37.32
CA ASN A 98 -19.93 5.20 35.96
C ASN A 98 -18.51 4.63 35.85
N VAL A 99 -17.62 4.93 36.81
CA VAL A 99 -16.27 4.34 36.84
C VAL A 99 -16.32 2.81 36.92
N ASP A 100 -17.24 2.25 37.70
CA ASP A 100 -17.43 0.79 37.80
C ASP A 100 -17.94 0.20 36.47
N ASP A 101 -18.91 0.84 35.81
CA ASP A 101 -19.39 0.43 34.48
C ASP A 101 -18.25 0.43 33.44
N TRP A 102 -17.43 1.48 33.42
CA TRP A 102 -16.24 1.56 32.55
C TRP A 102 -15.23 0.45 32.86
N ARG A 103 -15.02 0.12 34.14
CA ARG A 103 -14.14 -0.98 34.55
C ARG A 103 -14.67 -2.33 34.05
N GLU A 104 -15.97 -2.59 34.20
CA GLU A 104 -16.59 -3.83 33.73
C GLU A 104 -16.47 -3.98 32.21
N GLN A 105 -16.76 -2.90 31.47
CA GLN A 105 -16.59 -2.88 30.01
C GLN A 105 -15.14 -3.16 29.61
N LEU A 106 -14.16 -2.55 30.31
CA LEU A 106 -12.76 -2.79 30.05
C LEU A 106 -12.37 -4.25 30.36
N CYS A 107 -12.89 -4.83 31.44
CA CYS A 107 -12.68 -6.24 31.76
C CYS A 107 -13.22 -7.16 30.65
N VAL A 108 -14.37 -6.87 30.05
CA VAL A 108 -14.88 -7.64 28.90
C VAL A 108 -13.93 -7.53 27.71
N LYS A 109 -13.50 -6.31 27.35
CA LYS A 109 -12.54 -6.08 26.25
C LYS A 109 -11.22 -6.83 26.47
N ILE A 110 -10.66 -6.77 27.69
CA ILE A 110 -9.43 -7.48 28.05
C ILE A 110 -9.61 -9.00 27.90
N ARG A 111 -10.74 -9.56 28.36
CA ARG A 111 -11.04 -10.99 28.20
C ARG A 111 -11.11 -11.38 26.73
N THR A 112 -11.81 -10.61 25.90
CA THR A 112 -11.90 -10.88 24.45
C THR A 112 -10.55 -10.81 23.76
N LEU A 113 -9.72 -9.82 24.11
CA LEU A 113 -8.37 -9.67 23.55
C LEU A 113 -7.48 -10.84 23.96
N THR A 114 -7.58 -11.28 25.22
CA THR A 114 -6.81 -12.44 25.72
C THR A 114 -7.18 -13.73 24.98
N VAL A 115 -8.45 -13.93 24.66
CA VAL A 115 -8.88 -15.08 23.85
C VAL A 115 -8.32 -14.96 22.44
N ALA A 116 -8.42 -13.78 21.82
CA ALA A 116 -7.85 -13.54 20.50
C ALA A 116 -6.34 -13.82 20.47
N ASP A 117 -5.58 -13.31 21.45
CA ASP A 117 -4.13 -13.54 21.59
C ASP A 117 -3.80 -15.04 21.66
N LYS A 118 -4.53 -15.81 22.48
CA LYS A 118 -4.39 -17.27 22.53
C LYS A 118 -4.68 -17.93 21.19
N THR A 119 -5.70 -17.49 20.46
CA THR A 119 -6.00 -18.04 19.13
C THR A 119 -4.92 -17.72 18.11
N VAL A 120 -4.35 -16.51 18.16
CA VAL A 120 -3.23 -16.12 17.29
C VAL A 120 -1.98 -16.92 17.63
N GLY A 121 -1.64 -17.06 18.92
CA GLY A 121 -0.52 -17.89 19.35
C GLY A 121 -0.66 -19.36 18.93
N ALA A 122 -1.88 -19.92 19.02
CA ALA A 122 -2.17 -21.27 18.54
C ALA A 122 -2.09 -21.39 17.02
N ALA A 123 -2.52 -20.37 16.26
CA ALA A 123 -2.36 -20.35 14.81
C ALA A 123 -0.88 -20.23 14.41
N GLN A 124 -0.11 -19.41 15.12
CA GLN A 124 1.32 -19.21 14.89
C GLN A 124 2.11 -20.50 15.15
N SER A 125 1.85 -21.22 16.24
CA SER A 125 2.52 -22.49 16.52
C SER A 125 2.18 -23.56 15.47
N LYS A 126 0.90 -23.65 15.05
CA LYS A 126 0.47 -24.52 13.95
C LYS A 126 1.14 -24.20 12.62
N LEU A 127 1.47 -22.94 12.35
CA LEU A 127 2.17 -22.53 11.13
C LEU A 127 3.69 -22.71 11.23
N GLN A 128 4.26 -22.71 12.43
CA GLN A 128 5.71 -22.77 12.62
C GLN A 128 6.31 -24.09 12.11
N GLU A 129 5.67 -25.23 12.38
CA GLU A 129 6.10 -26.55 11.90
C GLU A 129 6.10 -26.66 10.37
N PRO A 130 5.00 -26.35 9.65
CA PRO A 130 5.01 -26.41 8.18
C PRO A 130 5.97 -25.40 7.57
N CYS A 131 6.13 -24.18 8.11
CA CYS A 131 7.14 -23.24 7.62
C CYS A 131 8.57 -23.78 7.75
N LYS A 132 8.88 -24.48 8.85
CA LYS A 132 10.19 -25.15 9.03
C LYS A 132 10.36 -26.31 8.03
N LEU A 133 9.33 -27.12 7.83
CA LEU A 133 9.36 -28.23 6.87
C LEU A 133 9.53 -27.73 5.42
N LEU A 134 8.84 -26.66 5.05
CA LEU A 134 8.95 -26.04 3.73
C LEU A 134 10.32 -25.37 3.52
N SER A 135 10.88 -24.73 4.55
CA SER A 135 12.21 -24.11 4.46
C SER A 135 13.37 -25.11 4.48
N GLY A 136 13.10 -26.37 4.86
CA GLY A 136 14.10 -27.42 4.92
C GLY A 136 14.58 -27.93 3.55
N GLU A 137 15.61 -28.77 3.59
CA GLU A 137 16.22 -29.41 2.40
C GLU A 137 15.19 -30.19 1.56
N HIS A 138 14.19 -30.80 2.20
CA HIS A 138 13.16 -31.60 1.54
C HIS A 138 12.00 -30.77 0.98
N GLY A 139 11.90 -29.48 1.34
CA GLY A 139 10.89 -28.54 0.85
C GLY A 139 11.42 -27.69 -0.32
N HIS A 140 11.56 -26.38 -0.10
CA HIS A 140 12.12 -25.43 -1.06
C HIS A 140 13.56 -25.78 -1.47
N GLY A 141 14.34 -26.43 -0.60
CA GLY A 141 15.68 -26.91 -0.96
C GLY A 141 15.66 -27.90 -2.14
N ARG A 142 14.77 -28.90 -2.09
CA ARG A 142 14.57 -29.88 -3.17
C ARG A 142 14.10 -29.22 -4.45
N LEU A 143 13.17 -28.27 -4.36
CA LEU A 143 12.70 -27.51 -5.52
C LEU A 143 13.84 -26.70 -6.16
N LYS A 144 14.62 -25.98 -5.34
CA LYS A 144 15.80 -25.24 -5.80
C LYS A 144 16.87 -26.16 -6.42
N GLY A 145 17.02 -27.37 -5.88
CA GLY A 145 17.87 -28.41 -6.46
C GLY A 145 17.36 -28.89 -7.82
N LEU A 146 16.06 -29.15 -7.96
CA LEU A 146 15.41 -29.51 -9.22
C LEU A 146 15.53 -28.40 -10.26
N GLU A 147 15.28 -27.15 -9.86
CA GLU A 147 15.46 -25.97 -10.69
C GLU A 147 16.89 -25.88 -11.21
N ARG A 148 17.90 -26.03 -10.33
CA ARG A 148 19.31 -26.07 -10.73
C ARG A 148 19.58 -27.19 -11.74
N MET A 149 19.08 -28.40 -11.52
CA MET A 149 19.25 -29.52 -12.45
C MET A 149 18.60 -29.24 -13.81
N LEU A 150 17.43 -28.60 -13.83
CA LEU A 150 16.75 -28.18 -15.06
C LEU A 150 17.58 -27.12 -15.80
N ARG A 151 18.07 -26.09 -15.12
CA ARG A 151 18.94 -25.07 -15.73
C ARG A 151 20.23 -25.66 -16.29
N MET A 152 20.87 -26.58 -15.56
CA MET A 152 22.04 -27.34 -16.05
C MET A 152 21.72 -28.13 -17.31
N ARG A 153 20.55 -28.78 -17.37
CA ARG A 153 20.10 -29.50 -18.55
C ARG A 153 19.84 -28.56 -19.73
N GLN A 154 19.16 -27.43 -19.51
CA GLN A 154 18.91 -26.41 -20.53
C GLN A 154 20.22 -25.85 -21.09
N GLN A 155 21.16 -25.49 -20.22
CA GLN A 155 22.49 -25.04 -20.62
C GLN A 155 23.22 -26.07 -21.47
N TYR A 156 23.18 -27.36 -21.09
CA TYR A 156 23.79 -28.42 -21.87
C TYR A 156 23.15 -28.56 -23.26
N MET A 157 21.81 -28.56 -23.34
CA MET A 157 21.07 -28.66 -24.61
C MET A 157 21.36 -27.45 -25.52
N ILE A 158 21.35 -26.23 -24.97
CA ILE A 158 21.67 -25.01 -25.73
C ILE A 158 23.16 -24.98 -26.12
N GLY A 159 24.03 -25.53 -25.28
CA GLY A 159 25.43 -25.80 -25.58
C GLY A 159 25.62 -26.67 -26.82
N GLN A 160 24.82 -27.74 -26.95
CA GLN A 160 24.82 -28.58 -28.15
C GLN A 160 24.33 -27.82 -29.38
N VAL A 161 23.28 -27.00 -29.26
CA VAL A 161 22.78 -26.16 -30.38
C VAL A 161 23.87 -25.20 -30.85
N ALA A 162 24.61 -24.57 -29.94
CA ALA A 162 25.72 -23.68 -30.27
C ALA A 162 26.88 -24.41 -30.99
N GLN A 163 27.08 -25.71 -30.71
CA GLN A 163 28.04 -26.54 -31.43
C GLN A 163 27.56 -26.90 -32.85
N ILE A 164 26.25 -27.15 -33.02
CA ILE A 164 25.64 -27.44 -34.32
C ILE A 164 25.61 -26.18 -35.21
N TYR A 165 25.33 -25.02 -34.61
CA TYR A 165 25.26 -23.72 -35.30
C TYR A 165 26.30 -22.73 -34.74
N PRO A 166 27.60 -22.95 -35.01
CA PRO A 166 28.65 -22.11 -34.47
C PRO A 166 28.63 -20.73 -35.11
N VAL A 167 28.46 -19.68 -34.30
CA VAL A 167 28.57 -18.28 -34.72
C VAL A 167 30.01 -17.80 -34.49
N ARG A 168 30.84 -17.79 -35.55
CA ARG A 168 32.27 -17.43 -35.46
C ARG A 168 32.62 -16.27 -36.39
N PRO A 169 33.64 -15.45 -36.07
CA PRO A 169 34.19 -14.52 -37.04
C PRO A 169 34.78 -15.28 -38.23
N LEU A 170 34.56 -14.81 -39.47
CA LEU A 170 34.98 -15.50 -40.70
C LEU A 170 36.51 -15.73 -40.81
N ASN A 171 37.32 -15.02 -40.02
CA ASN A 171 38.78 -15.12 -40.10
C ASN A 171 39.37 -16.37 -39.41
N GLU A 172 38.54 -17.23 -38.79
CA GLU A 172 38.99 -18.47 -38.17
C GLU A 172 38.64 -19.70 -39.03
N GLN A 173 39.49 -19.98 -40.02
CA GLN A 173 39.51 -21.28 -40.68
C GLN A 173 40.06 -22.32 -39.69
N SER A 174 39.19 -23.07 -39.00
CA SER A 174 39.61 -24.33 -38.36
C SER A 174 39.82 -25.40 -39.45
N PRO A 175 40.77 -26.34 -39.30
CA PRO A 175 41.21 -27.22 -40.38
C PRO A 175 40.11 -28.20 -40.80
N ILE A 176 39.56 -28.01 -41.99
CA ILE A 176 38.76 -29.02 -42.67
C ILE A 176 39.71 -30.16 -43.07
N VAL A 177 39.60 -31.28 -42.36
CA VAL A 177 39.93 -32.60 -42.90
C VAL A 177 39.06 -32.77 -44.15
N LYS A 178 39.69 -32.78 -45.32
CA LYS A 178 39.04 -33.01 -46.61
C LYS A 178 38.58 -34.47 -46.69
N PRO A 179 37.30 -34.76 -46.98
CA PRO A 179 36.94 -35.98 -47.69
C PRO A 179 37.17 -35.73 -49.18
N GLY A 180 38.05 -36.52 -49.79
CA GLY A 180 38.40 -36.40 -51.20
C GLY A 180 37.21 -36.62 -52.11
N LEU A 181 37.02 -35.70 -53.07
CA LEU A 181 36.49 -36.07 -54.37
C LEU A 181 37.17 -35.23 -55.45
N ASN A 182 38.00 -35.93 -56.19
CA ASN A 182 38.77 -35.51 -57.34
C ASN A 182 37.83 -35.17 -58.49
N SER A 183 37.86 -33.92 -58.96
CA SER A 183 37.67 -33.65 -60.39
C SER A 183 38.50 -32.42 -60.76
N SER A 184 39.51 -32.68 -61.58
CA SER A 184 40.32 -31.71 -62.29
C SER A 184 39.47 -30.91 -63.26
N ILE A 185 39.57 -29.58 -63.25
CA ILE A 185 39.63 -28.73 -64.44
C ILE A 185 40.29 -27.41 -64.02
N THR A 186 41.38 -27.09 -64.71
CA THR A 186 42.16 -25.87 -64.58
C THR A 186 41.38 -24.66 -65.11
N ARG A 187 41.47 -23.52 -64.42
CA ARG A 187 41.78 -22.25 -65.07
C ARG A 187 42.24 -21.19 -64.07
N THR A 188 43.48 -20.79 -64.29
CA THR A 188 44.19 -19.63 -63.77
C THR A 188 43.37 -18.36 -63.99
N GLY A 189 43.29 -17.53 -62.96
CA GLY A 189 42.64 -16.23 -63.00
C GLY A 189 42.91 -15.49 -61.70
N VAL A 190 44.01 -14.74 -61.66
CA VAL A 190 44.29 -13.72 -60.65
C VAL A 190 43.14 -12.71 -60.68
N SER A 191 42.48 -12.49 -59.55
CA SER A 191 41.59 -11.35 -59.36
C SER A 191 41.55 -10.99 -57.88
N GLU A 192 42.34 -9.97 -57.59
CA GLU A 192 42.30 -9.01 -56.49
C GLU A 192 41.24 -9.20 -55.40
N ALA A 193 41.74 -9.37 -54.18
CA ALA A 193 41.02 -9.10 -52.95
C ALA A 193 40.67 -7.61 -52.87
N VAL A 194 39.53 -7.23 -53.45
CA VAL A 194 38.89 -5.93 -53.14
C VAL A 194 38.06 -6.11 -51.89
N SER A 195 38.64 -5.65 -50.78
CA SER A 195 37.96 -5.43 -49.51
C SER A 195 36.92 -4.31 -49.69
N PRO A 196 35.62 -4.51 -49.40
CA PRO A 196 34.69 -3.40 -49.34
C PRO A 196 34.90 -2.69 -48.02
N ASN A 197 35.60 -1.57 -48.12
CA ASN A 197 35.91 -0.65 -47.04
C ASN A 197 34.60 -0.08 -46.45
N GLY A 198 34.43 -0.18 -45.13
CA GLY A 198 33.26 0.31 -44.40
C GLY A 198 33.00 -0.43 -43.08
N SER A 199 34.05 -0.77 -42.32
CA SER A 199 33.94 -1.35 -40.99
C SER A 199 33.99 -0.23 -39.95
N GLN A 200 32.81 0.17 -39.45
CA GLN A 200 32.75 0.78 -38.13
C GLN A 200 32.82 -0.36 -37.10
N ASN A 201 33.83 -0.27 -36.24
CA ASN A 201 34.31 -1.25 -35.27
C ASN A 201 35.00 -2.47 -35.90
N GLY A 202 36.31 -2.59 -35.66
CA GLY A 202 37.21 -3.64 -36.17
C GLY A 202 36.92 -5.08 -35.71
N GLN A 203 35.64 -5.48 -35.70
CA GLN A 203 35.18 -6.82 -35.45
C GLN A 203 34.98 -7.53 -36.79
N ALA A 204 35.61 -8.69 -36.94
CA ALA A 204 35.44 -9.52 -38.13
C ALA A 204 33.97 -9.94 -38.29
N PRO A 205 33.43 -9.93 -39.53
CA PRO A 205 32.04 -10.29 -39.79
C PRO A 205 31.71 -11.71 -39.33
N LEU A 206 30.63 -11.85 -38.56
CA LEU A 206 30.16 -13.11 -38.00
C LEU A 206 29.56 -14.01 -39.09
N ALA A 207 29.83 -15.30 -38.99
CA ALA A 207 29.39 -16.33 -39.90
C ALA A 207 28.84 -17.55 -39.15
N ILE A 208 27.87 -18.25 -39.75
CA ILE A 208 27.40 -19.57 -39.30
C ILE A 208 27.76 -20.57 -40.39
N LEU A 209 28.50 -21.64 -40.02
CA LEU A 209 28.96 -22.69 -40.96
C LEU A 209 29.64 -22.14 -42.22
N GLY A 210 30.36 -21.01 -42.09
CA GLY A 210 31.08 -20.35 -43.20
C GLY A 210 30.21 -19.46 -44.09
N LEU A 211 28.92 -19.28 -43.80
CA LEU A 211 28.02 -18.35 -44.48
C LEU A 211 27.95 -17.01 -43.74
N GLN A 212 27.86 -15.90 -44.48
CA GLN A 212 27.73 -14.55 -43.92
C GLN A 212 26.42 -13.88 -44.31
N LEU A 213 25.96 -12.97 -43.43
CA LEU A 213 24.85 -12.08 -43.75
C LEU A 213 25.36 -10.88 -44.54
N SER A 214 25.19 -10.95 -45.85
CA SER A 214 25.47 -9.86 -46.76
C SER A 214 24.55 -8.66 -46.51
N LYS A 215 25.13 -7.47 -46.35
CA LYS A 215 24.34 -6.24 -46.39
C LYS A 215 23.94 -5.98 -47.84
N LEU A 216 22.70 -6.30 -48.20
CA LEU A 216 22.18 -6.04 -49.54
C LEU A 216 22.22 -4.53 -49.80
N SER A 217 23.19 -4.08 -50.59
CA SER A 217 23.24 -2.68 -51.00
C SER A 217 22.21 -2.46 -52.10
N ILE A 218 21.09 -1.84 -51.76
CA ILE A 218 19.97 -1.52 -52.66
C ILE A 218 20.40 -0.58 -53.84
N LYS A 219 21.67 -0.17 -53.92
CA LYS A 219 22.17 0.83 -54.85
C LYS A 219 22.66 0.30 -56.21
N LYS A 220 22.53 -0.99 -56.54
CA LYS A 220 22.84 -1.50 -57.88
C LYS A 220 21.74 -2.40 -58.42
N THR A 221 21.14 -1.99 -59.53
CA THR A 221 20.13 -2.71 -60.32
C THR A 221 20.70 -3.90 -61.12
N SER A 222 21.79 -4.53 -60.67
CA SER A 222 22.36 -5.68 -61.36
C SER A 222 21.64 -6.97 -60.95
N TYR A 223 20.56 -7.29 -61.66
CA TYR A 223 19.70 -8.48 -61.51
C TYR A 223 20.41 -9.87 -61.51
N PHE A 224 21.73 -9.95 -61.68
CA PHE A 224 22.44 -11.20 -61.99
C PHE A 224 23.54 -11.64 -61.01
N SER A 225 24.22 -10.74 -60.29
CA SER A 225 25.29 -11.15 -59.34
C SER A 225 24.76 -11.56 -57.97
N ASP A 226 23.60 -11.02 -57.56
CA ASP A 226 23.10 -11.15 -56.19
C ASP A 226 22.38 -12.48 -55.92
N LYS A 227 22.00 -13.26 -56.93
CA LYS A 227 21.18 -14.48 -56.71
C LYS A 227 21.87 -15.51 -55.81
N THR A 228 23.17 -15.71 -56.00
CA THR A 228 23.95 -16.65 -55.17
C THR A 228 24.18 -16.11 -53.76
N GLU A 229 24.27 -14.80 -53.60
CA GLU A 229 24.46 -14.12 -52.32
C GLU A 229 23.16 -14.08 -51.50
N ILE A 230 22.03 -13.80 -52.15
CA ILE A 230 20.68 -13.90 -51.59
C ILE A 230 20.39 -15.34 -51.15
N GLN A 231 20.78 -16.35 -51.94
CA GLN A 231 20.60 -17.74 -51.54
C GLN A 231 21.48 -18.11 -50.33
N LYS A 232 22.71 -17.61 -50.26
CA LYS A 232 23.60 -17.81 -49.09
C LYS A 232 23.02 -17.15 -47.84
N SER A 233 22.54 -15.91 -47.94
CA SER A 233 21.94 -15.19 -46.82
C SER A 233 20.61 -15.84 -46.38
N ALA A 234 19.80 -16.31 -47.32
CA ALA A 234 18.57 -17.05 -47.04
C ALA A 234 18.85 -18.39 -46.33
N THR A 235 19.89 -19.12 -46.77
CA THR A 235 20.33 -20.36 -46.11
C THR A 235 20.83 -20.09 -44.69
N LEU A 236 21.62 -19.03 -44.50
CA LEU A 236 22.08 -18.60 -43.18
C LEU A 236 20.92 -18.24 -42.27
N LEU A 237 19.94 -17.47 -42.76
CA LEU A 237 18.77 -17.09 -41.97
C LEU A 237 17.90 -18.32 -41.63
N GLY A 238 17.87 -19.31 -42.51
CA GLY A 238 17.28 -20.62 -42.24
C GLY A 238 17.95 -21.34 -41.06
N TYR A 239 19.28 -21.34 -40.99
CA TYR A 239 20.01 -21.89 -39.85
C TYR A 239 19.74 -21.12 -38.56
N VAL A 240 19.68 -19.79 -38.63
CA VAL A 240 19.30 -18.95 -37.49
C VAL A 240 17.90 -19.28 -37.01
N ALA A 241 16.91 -19.34 -37.91
CA ALA A 241 15.53 -19.66 -37.56
C ALA A 241 15.42 -21.02 -36.87
N HIS A 242 16.16 -22.02 -37.36
CA HIS A 242 16.21 -23.33 -36.72
C HIS A 242 16.86 -23.28 -35.33
N ALA A 243 18.01 -22.61 -35.18
CA ALA A 243 18.67 -22.46 -33.88
C ALA A 243 17.79 -21.74 -32.86
N VAL A 244 17.14 -20.64 -33.26
CA VAL A 244 16.22 -19.85 -32.41
C VAL A 244 15.01 -20.67 -32.00
N SER A 245 14.42 -21.44 -32.93
CA SER A 245 13.31 -22.35 -32.62
C SER A 245 13.70 -23.41 -31.58
N LEU A 246 14.90 -24.00 -31.69
CA LEU A 246 15.38 -24.98 -30.72
C LEU A 246 15.61 -24.34 -29.35
N ILE A 247 16.30 -23.19 -29.31
CA ILE A 247 16.60 -22.50 -28.05
C ILE A 247 15.29 -22.06 -27.36
N ALA A 248 14.32 -21.53 -28.11
CA ALA A 248 13.00 -21.18 -27.58
C ALA A 248 12.30 -22.40 -26.97
N SER A 249 12.35 -23.56 -27.64
CA SER A 249 11.76 -24.80 -27.12
C SER A 249 12.46 -25.33 -25.87
N TYR A 250 13.76 -25.09 -25.69
CA TYR A 250 14.49 -25.52 -24.49
C TYR A 250 14.31 -24.58 -23.32
N LEU A 251 14.10 -23.29 -23.58
CA LEU A 251 13.80 -22.27 -22.57
C LEU A 251 12.30 -22.20 -22.23
N ASP A 252 11.45 -23.00 -22.89
CA ASP A 252 9.99 -22.94 -22.79
C ASP A 252 9.42 -21.52 -23.03
N VAL A 253 10.04 -20.75 -23.92
CA VAL A 253 9.60 -19.38 -24.25
C VAL A 253 8.72 -19.40 -25.50
N PRO A 254 7.44 -19.00 -25.41
CA PRO A 254 6.60 -18.87 -26.59
C PRO A 254 7.08 -17.68 -27.44
N LEU A 255 7.54 -17.96 -28.66
CA LEU A 255 7.93 -16.91 -29.60
C LEU A 255 6.70 -16.08 -30.00
N ARG A 256 6.86 -14.76 -30.01
CA ARG A 256 5.81 -13.82 -30.44
C ARG A 256 5.42 -14.07 -31.89
N TYR A 257 6.39 -14.39 -32.74
CA TYR A 257 6.13 -14.76 -34.12
C TYR A 257 6.54 -16.21 -34.39
N PRO A 258 5.57 -17.12 -34.61
CA PRO A 258 5.88 -18.52 -34.88
C PRO A 258 6.75 -18.68 -36.12
N LEU A 259 7.84 -19.46 -35.99
CA LEU A 259 8.76 -19.75 -37.08
C LEU A 259 8.31 -20.99 -37.87
N ARG A 260 8.20 -20.87 -39.19
CA ARG A 260 8.02 -22.01 -40.10
C ARG A 260 9.35 -22.38 -40.74
N LEU A 261 9.81 -23.58 -40.40
CA LEU A 261 11.09 -24.11 -40.83
C LEU A 261 10.97 -24.65 -42.27
N GLY A 262 11.72 -24.03 -43.19
CA GLY A 262 11.74 -24.38 -44.62
C GLY A 262 13.15 -24.36 -45.21
N GLY A 263 14.19 -24.51 -44.38
CA GLY A 263 15.58 -24.33 -44.79
C GLY A 263 15.84 -22.90 -45.26
N SER A 264 16.32 -22.73 -46.50
CA SER A 264 16.50 -21.41 -47.12
C SER A 264 15.20 -20.63 -47.33
N HIS A 265 14.05 -21.29 -47.22
CA HIS A 265 12.72 -20.67 -47.32
C HIS A 265 12.05 -20.52 -45.96
N SER A 266 12.79 -20.57 -44.86
CA SER A 266 12.21 -20.36 -43.53
C SER A 266 11.62 -18.95 -43.41
N TYR A 267 10.43 -18.86 -42.85
CA TYR A 267 9.71 -17.59 -42.73
C TYR A 267 8.98 -17.47 -41.40
N ILE A 268 8.67 -16.24 -41.05
CA ILE A 268 7.97 -15.86 -39.83
C ILE A 268 6.47 -15.76 -40.16
N VAL A 269 5.62 -16.34 -39.32
CA VAL A 269 4.16 -16.18 -39.44
C VAL A 269 3.74 -14.99 -38.58
N ASP A 270 3.29 -13.91 -39.23
CA ASP A 270 2.71 -12.78 -38.53
C ASP A 270 1.20 -13.01 -38.36
N HIS A 271 0.76 -13.15 -37.11
CA HIS A 271 -0.65 -13.28 -36.76
C HIS A 271 -1.28 -11.94 -36.34
N ALA A 272 -0.51 -10.84 -36.30
CA ALA A 272 -1.00 -9.53 -35.90
C ALA A 272 -1.45 -8.69 -37.12
N PRO A 273 -2.57 -7.95 -37.04
CA PRO A 273 -2.87 -6.89 -38.00
C PRO A 273 -1.83 -5.77 -37.82
N SER A 274 -1.38 -5.20 -38.94
CA SER A 274 -0.24 -4.27 -39.02
C SER A 274 -0.34 -3.12 -38.00
N VAL A 275 0.47 -3.20 -36.93
CA VAL A 275 0.82 -2.05 -36.10
C VAL A 275 2.31 -1.82 -36.26
N ASP A 276 2.70 -0.55 -36.37
CA ASP A 276 3.99 -0.04 -36.84
C ASP A 276 5.21 -0.93 -36.51
N PRO A 277 6.04 -1.30 -37.51
CA PRO A 277 7.17 -2.23 -37.37
C PRO A 277 8.33 -1.70 -36.51
N SER A 278 8.17 -0.54 -35.86
CA SER A 278 9.20 0.13 -35.08
C SER A 278 9.23 -0.26 -33.59
N ILE A 279 8.23 -0.99 -33.08
CA ILE A 279 8.05 -1.19 -31.62
C ILE A 279 8.13 -2.68 -31.20
N ALA A 280 8.16 -3.61 -32.13
CA ALA A 280 8.18 -5.04 -31.81
C ALA A 280 9.60 -5.62 -31.79
N PRO A 281 10.09 -6.13 -30.64
CA PRO A 281 11.37 -6.83 -30.60
C PRO A 281 11.30 -8.11 -31.45
N GLY A 282 12.36 -8.40 -32.20
CA GLY A 282 12.48 -9.65 -32.96
C GLY A 282 12.58 -10.86 -32.03
N ASP A 283 12.27 -12.07 -32.51
CA ASP A 283 12.23 -13.29 -31.68
C ASP A 283 13.54 -13.56 -30.90
N VAL A 284 14.70 -13.21 -31.47
CA VAL A 284 16.01 -13.32 -30.79
C VAL A 284 16.13 -12.33 -29.62
N GLU A 285 15.57 -11.13 -29.78
CA GLU A 285 15.57 -10.10 -28.74
C GLU A 285 14.58 -10.46 -27.63
N GLN A 286 13.46 -11.08 -27.97
CA GLN A 286 12.53 -11.64 -26.98
C GLN A 286 13.24 -12.67 -26.09
N LEU A 287 14.03 -13.58 -26.69
CA LEU A 287 14.80 -14.56 -25.92
C LEU A 287 15.87 -13.90 -25.04
N LEU A 288 16.56 -12.86 -25.52
CA LEU A 288 17.51 -12.10 -24.71
C LEU A 288 16.82 -11.39 -23.54
N ASN A 289 15.69 -10.73 -23.80
CA ASN A 289 14.89 -10.04 -22.79
C ASN A 289 14.36 -11.02 -21.72
N HIS A 290 13.99 -12.23 -22.12
CA HIS A 290 13.56 -13.27 -21.18
C HIS A 290 14.66 -13.67 -20.19
N ILE A 291 15.92 -13.63 -20.63
CA ILE A 291 17.10 -13.92 -19.81
C ILE A 291 17.62 -12.64 -19.11
N GLY A 292 16.96 -11.49 -19.29
CA GLY A 292 17.35 -10.21 -18.68
C GLY A 292 18.54 -9.53 -19.35
N ALA A 293 18.84 -9.86 -20.61
CA ALA A 293 19.96 -9.31 -21.36
C ALA A 293 19.51 -8.27 -22.39
N GLU A 294 20.29 -7.19 -22.53
CA GLU A 294 20.05 -6.17 -23.56
C GLU A 294 20.44 -6.70 -24.95
N SER A 295 19.57 -6.44 -25.93
CA SER A 295 19.85 -6.76 -27.34
C SER A 295 20.59 -5.63 -28.05
N LEU A 296 21.40 -5.97 -29.06
CA LEU A 296 22.09 -4.98 -29.90
C LEU A 296 21.17 -4.39 -31.00
N GLY A 297 19.86 -4.63 -30.91
CA GLY A 297 18.85 -4.24 -31.89
C GLY A 297 18.67 -5.21 -33.07
N PRO A 298 17.64 -5.00 -33.90
CA PRO A 298 17.07 -6.07 -34.75
C PRO A 298 17.94 -6.41 -35.96
N ARG A 299 18.88 -5.52 -36.30
CA ARG A 299 19.83 -5.71 -37.41
C ARG A 299 21.03 -6.59 -37.04
N HIS A 300 21.22 -6.90 -35.76
CA HIS A 300 22.39 -7.60 -35.25
C HIS A 300 22.09 -9.06 -34.84
N VAL A 301 21.27 -9.75 -35.65
CA VAL A 301 20.76 -11.10 -35.37
C VAL A 301 21.84 -12.10 -34.97
N LEU A 302 22.95 -12.18 -35.71
CA LEU A 302 24.06 -13.11 -35.40
C LEU A 302 24.79 -12.75 -34.11
N ALA A 303 24.95 -11.45 -33.83
CA ALA A 303 25.60 -10.99 -32.60
C ALA A 303 24.70 -11.27 -31.38
N ASN A 304 23.40 -11.01 -31.51
CA ASN A 304 22.40 -11.31 -30.50
C ASN A 304 22.33 -12.83 -30.21
N LEU A 305 22.36 -13.68 -31.24
CA LEU A 305 22.40 -15.13 -31.07
C LEU A 305 23.69 -15.61 -30.37
N LYS A 306 24.83 -15.04 -30.75
CA LYS A 306 26.10 -15.33 -30.07
C LYS A 306 26.07 -14.91 -28.59
N GLN A 307 25.53 -13.73 -28.29
CA GLN A 307 25.37 -13.24 -26.92
C GLN A 307 24.43 -14.14 -26.12
N LEU A 308 23.28 -14.52 -26.68
CA LEU A 308 22.31 -15.42 -26.06
C LEU A 308 22.96 -16.74 -25.62
N THR A 309 23.63 -17.41 -26.56
CA THR A 309 24.30 -18.69 -26.27
C THR A 309 25.43 -18.54 -25.25
N THR A 310 26.14 -17.41 -25.26
CA THR A 310 27.24 -17.13 -24.31
C THR A 310 26.71 -16.90 -22.89
N ILE A 311 25.60 -16.17 -22.74
CA ILE A 311 24.98 -15.89 -21.44
C ILE A 311 24.44 -17.19 -20.84
N VAL A 312 23.70 -17.99 -21.62
CA VAL A 312 23.18 -19.28 -21.16
C VAL A 312 24.31 -20.24 -20.77
N GLN A 313 25.43 -20.21 -21.48
CA GLN A 313 26.59 -21.06 -21.18
C GLN A 313 27.41 -20.57 -19.97
N SER A 314 27.15 -19.36 -19.45
CA SER A 314 27.85 -18.82 -18.30
C SER A 314 27.46 -19.52 -16.99
N GLN A 315 28.34 -19.44 -15.98
CA GLN A 315 28.04 -19.96 -14.63
C GLN A 315 26.96 -19.14 -13.89
N GLN A 316 26.72 -17.89 -14.31
CA GLN A 316 25.70 -17.02 -13.72
C GLN A 316 24.29 -17.56 -13.98
N TYR A 317 24.05 -18.11 -15.18
CA TYR A 317 22.73 -18.67 -15.55
C TYR A 317 22.23 -19.78 -14.61
N ILE A 318 23.14 -20.60 -14.07
CA ILE A 318 22.81 -21.70 -13.13
C ILE A 318 22.55 -21.17 -11.70
N SER A 319 23.13 -20.01 -11.37
CA SER A 319 23.23 -19.51 -10.00
C SER A 319 22.10 -18.56 -9.61
N ASP A 320 21.53 -17.85 -10.58
CA ASP A 320 20.30 -17.08 -10.42
C ASP A 320 19.08 -17.97 -10.21
#